data_AF-A0A7S3KA60-F1
#
_entry.id   AF-A0A7S3KA60-F1
#
_cell.length_a   1.000
_cell.length_b   1.000
_cell.length_c   1.000
_cell.angle_alpha   90.00
_cell.angle_beta   90.00
_cell.angle_gamma   90.00
#
_symmetry.space_group_name_H-M   'P 1'
#
loop_
_entity.id
_entity.type
_entity.pdbx_description
1 polymer ?
#
loop_
_entity_poly.entity_id
_entity_poly.type
_entity_poly.pdbx_seq_one_letter_code
_entity_poly.pdbx_strand_id
1 'polypeptide(L)'
;GRSEEKKKNKKKGEQLDKQGNHEEAKKYFGKSMVISSKMINLLIDVLHKLGIEVVMAPYEADAQISYLCKEGLADFAVSEDSDITVFGCPTLATKLQPGGDC
;
A
#
# COMPACT_ATOMS: atom_id res chain seq x y z
N GLY A 1 -9.21 17.06 4.25
CA GLY A 1 -8.65 15.73 4.59
C GLY A 1 -8.35 14.89 3.35
N ARG A 2 -7.61 13.78 3.49
CA ARG A 2 -7.12 12.93 2.35
C ARG A 2 -8.22 12.54 1.35
N SER A 3 -9.44 12.26 1.82
CA SER A 3 -10.59 11.94 0.96
C SER A 3 -11.02 13.11 0.06
N GLU A 4 -11.03 14.33 0.59
CA GLU A 4 -11.41 15.53 -0.17
C GLU A 4 -10.36 15.89 -1.22
N GLU A 5 -9.08 15.72 -0.88
CA GLU A 5 -7.97 15.95 -1.81
C GLU A 5 -8.04 14.99 -2.98
N LYS A 6 -8.28 13.69 -2.73
CA LYS A 6 -8.50 12.70 -3.79
C LYS A 6 -9.68 13.07 -4.69
N LYS A 7 -10.80 13.55 -4.12
CA LYS A 7 -11.95 14.03 -4.91
C LYS A 7 -11.59 15.24 -5.79
N LYS A 8 -10.82 16.20 -5.27
CA LYS A 8 -10.33 17.35 -6.04
C LYS A 8 -9.41 16.91 -7.19
N ASN A 9 -8.46 16.03 -6.90
CA ASN A 9 -7.53 15.49 -7.89
C ASN A 9 -8.28 14.72 -8.99
N LYS A 10 -9.29 13.92 -8.63
CA LYS A 10 -10.12 13.20 -9.61
C LYS A 10 -10.81 14.14 -10.58
N LYS A 11 -11.50 15.17 -10.07
CA LYS A 11 -12.18 16.19 -10.89
C LYS A 11 -11.20 16.92 -11.81
N LYS A 12 -10.00 17.23 -11.31
CA LYS A 12 -8.96 17.89 -12.11
C LYS A 12 -8.44 16.99 -13.24
N GLY A 13 -8.23 15.71 -12.95
CA GLY A 13 -7.88 14.70 -13.95
C GLY A 13 -8.94 14.59 -15.05
N GLU A 14 -10.21 14.48 -14.68
CA GLU A 14 -11.34 14.42 -15.62
C GLU A 14 -11.44 15.68 -16.50
N GLN A 15 -11.16 16.87 -15.94
CA GLN A 15 -11.14 18.11 -16.71
C GLN A 15 -10.02 18.12 -17.76
N LEU A 16 -8.81 17.74 -17.36
CA LEU A 16 -7.64 17.70 -18.25
C LEU A 16 -7.81 16.66 -19.35
N ASP A 17 -8.39 15.51 -19.01
CA ASP A 17 -8.67 14.42 -19.95
C ASP A 17 -9.65 14.86 -21.05
N LYS A 18 -10.73 15.57 -20.66
CA LYS A 18 -11.68 16.17 -21.61
C LYS A 18 -11.06 17.24 -22.51
N GLN A 19 -9.95 17.85 -22.09
CA GLN A 19 -9.19 18.84 -22.86
C GLN A 19 -8.13 18.19 -23.76
N GLY A 20 -8.02 16.85 -23.80
CA GLY A 20 -7.02 16.11 -24.56
C GLY A 20 -5.64 16.05 -23.90
N ASN A 21 -5.49 16.58 -22.68
CA ASN A 21 -4.22 16.57 -21.94
C ASN A 21 -4.08 15.29 -21.10
N HIS A 22 -4.00 14.15 -21.78
CA HIS A 22 -4.03 12.83 -21.16
C HIS A 22 -2.84 12.55 -20.23
N GLU A 23 -1.64 13.02 -20.57
CA GLU A 23 -0.45 12.80 -19.73
C GLU A 23 -0.57 13.48 -18.37
N GLU A 24 -1.03 14.73 -18.36
CA GLU A 24 -1.23 15.47 -17.12
C GLU A 24 -2.44 14.91 -16.35
N ALA A 25 -3.52 14.53 -17.05
CA ALA A 25 -4.66 13.88 -16.43
C ALA A 25 -4.26 12.60 -15.67
N LYS A 26 -3.38 11.77 -16.24
CA LYS A 26 -2.87 10.54 -15.63
C LYS A 26 -2.20 10.79 -14.28
N LYS A 27 -1.44 11.88 -14.12
CA LYS A 27 -0.82 12.26 -12.85
C LYS A 27 -1.87 12.55 -11.77
N TYR A 28 -2.92 13.29 -12.13
CA TYR A 28 -4.02 13.60 -11.21
C TYR A 28 -4.87 12.37 -10.86
N PHE A 29 -5.07 11.47 -11.82
CA PHE A 29 -5.72 10.19 -11.55
C PHE A 29 -4.93 9.35 -10.54
N GLY A 30 -3.60 9.26 -10.70
CA GLY A 30 -2.71 8.60 -9.74
C GLY A 30 -2.86 9.16 -8.33
N LYS A 31 -2.87 10.50 -8.18
CA LYS A 31 -3.08 11.17 -6.89
C LYS A 31 -4.48 10.98 -6.29
N SER A 32 -5.45 10.56 -7.09
CA SER A 32 -6.84 10.33 -6.65
C SER A 32 -7.18 8.88 -6.35
N MET A 33 -6.23 7.95 -6.53
CA MET A 33 -6.46 6.51 -6.38
C MET A 33 -6.99 6.15 -4.98
N VAL A 34 -8.00 5.30 -4.95
CA VAL A 34 -8.58 4.73 -3.74
C VAL A 34 -8.51 3.22 -3.88
N ILE A 35 -7.88 2.57 -2.90
CA ILE A 35 -7.90 1.11 -2.80
C ILE A 35 -9.29 0.71 -2.30
N SER A 36 -10.01 -0.03 -3.13
CA SER A 36 -11.38 -0.48 -2.80
C SER A 36 -11.35 -1.85 -2.12
N SER A 37 -12.36 -2.16 -1.31
CA SER A 37 -12.50 -3.49 -0.69
C SER A 37 -12.54 -4.61 -1.72
N LYS A 38 -13.09 -4.36 -2.92
CA LYS A 38 -13.08 -5.33 -4.03
C LYS A 38 -11.66 -5.66 -4.49
N MET A 39 -10.77 -4.67 -4.58
CA MET A 39 -9.36 -4.90 -4.95
C MET A 39 -8.64 -5.71 -3.88
N ILE A 40 -8.89 -5.40 -2.60
CA ILE A 40 -8.30 -6.13 -1.47
C ILE A 40 -8.75 -7.60 -1.50
N ASN A 41 -10.05 -7.85 -1.59
CA ASN A 41 -10.59 -9.22 -1.62
C ASN A 41 -10.06 -10.03 -2.79
N LEU A 42 -9.99 -9.42 -3.99
CA LEU A 42 -9.43 -10.09 -5.16
C LEU A 42 -7.96 -10.47 -4.95
N LEU A 43 -7.16 -9.60 -4.34
CA LEU A 43 -5.76 -9.88 -4.03
C LEU A 43 -5.64 -11.03 -3.02
N ILE A 44 -6.42 -11.00 -1.94
CA ILE A 44 -6.45 -12.05 -0.91
C ILE A 44 -6.81 -13.40 -1.54
N ASP A 45 -7.83 -13.45 -2.40
CA ASP A 45 -8.23 -14.67 -3.09
C ASP A 45 -7.10 -15.26 -3.96
N VAL A 46 -6.32 -14.39 -4.62
CA VAL A 46 -5.16 -14.82 -5.42
C VAL A 46 -4.04 -15.33 -4.52
N LEU A 47 -3.72 -14.63 -3.43
CA LEU A 47 -2.69 -15.05 -2.47
C LEU A 47 -3.02 -16.42 -1.85
N HIS A 48 -4.27 -16.63 -1.45
CA HIS A 48 -4.73 -17.93 -0.94
C HIS A 48 -4.59 -19.06 -1.97
N LYS A 49 -4.91 -18.80 -3.25
CA LYS A 49 -4.69 -19.78 -4.33
C LYS A 49 -3.23 -20.11 -4.56
N LEU A 50 -2.33 -19.19 -4.26
CA LEU A 50 -0.89 -19.39 -4.32
C LEU A 50 -0.32 -20.03 -3.05
N GLY A 51 -1.16 -20.33 -2.04
CA GLY A 51 -0.72 -20.88 -0.76
C GLY A 51 0.02 -19.86 0.12
N ILE A 52 -0.17 -18.57 -0.11
CA ILE A 52 0.43 -17.49 0.68
C ILE A 52 -0.53 -17.12 1.80
N GLU A 53 -0.03 -17.14 3.03
CA GLU A 53 -0.79 -16.75 4.22
C GLU A 53 -1.03 -15.23 4.26
N VAL A 54 -2.24 -14.85 4.67
CA VAL A 54 -2.64 -13.44 4.80
C VAL A 54 -3.21 -13.20 6.18
N VAL A 55 -2.69 -12.19 6.87
CA VAL A 55 -3.20 -11.73 8.16
C VAL A 55 -3.81 -10.35 8.01
N MET A 56 -5.07 -10.21 8.44
CA MET A 56 -5.74 -8.91 8.52
C MET A 56 -5.44 -8.28 9.88
N ALA A 57 -4.69 -7.17 9.89
CA ALA A 57 -4.45 -6.40 11.11
C ALA A 57 -5.78 -5.84 11.66
N PRO A 58 -5.97 -5.80 13.00
CA PRO A 58 -7.17 -5.21 13.59
C PRO A 58 -7.23 -3.69 13.38
N TYR A 59 -6.07 -3.05 13.26
CA TYR A 59 -5.90 -1.61 13.04
C TYR A 59 -4.71 -1.35 12.10
N GLU A 60 -3.60 -0.83 12.62
CA GLU A 60 -2.43 -0.47 11.82
C GLU A 60 -1.60 -1.70 11.42
N ALA A 61 -1.28 -1.79 10.13
CA ALA A 61 -0.49 -2.89 9.58
C ALA A 61 0.94 -2.88 10.14
N ASP A 62 1.58 -1.71 10.28
CA ASP A 62 2.93 -1.59 10.81
C ASP A 62 3.06 -2.10 12.25
N ALA A 63 2.04 -1.88 13.07
CA ALA A 63 1.98 -2.40 14.43
C ALA A 63 1.87 -3.93 14.43
N GLN A 64 1.01 -4.49 13.58
CA GLN A 64 0.84 -5.94 13.45
C GLN A 64 2.12 -6.61 12.93
N ILE A 65 2.74 -6.06 11.90
CA ILE A 65 3.98 -6.59 11.31
C ILE A 65 5.10 -6.56 12.37
N SER A 66 5.27 -5.43 13.06
CA SER A 66 6.28 -5.30 14.12
C SER A 66 6.07 -6.30 15.25
N TYR A 67 4.82 -6.55 15.64
CA TYR A 67 4.48 -7.56 16.65
C TYR A 67 4.91 -8.96 16.19
N LEU A 68 4.57 -9.36 14.97
CA LEU A 68 4.95 -10.68 14.42
C LEU A 68 6.47 -10.87 14.43
N CYS A 69 7.24 -9.85 14.04
CA CYS A 69 8.70 -9.93 14.07
C CYS A 69 9.26 -10.00 15.50
N LYS A 70 8.66 -9.27 16.46
CA LYS A 70 9.08 -9.30 17.87
C LYS A 70 8.82 -10.64 18.55
N GLU A 71 7.71 -11.29 18.21
CA GLU A 71 7.36 -12.61 18.75
C GLU A 71 8.14 -13.76 18.07
N GLY A 72 9.01 -13.45 17.10
CA GLY A 72 9.75 -14.47 16.35
C GLY A 72 8.90 -15.29 15.39
N LEU A 73 7.71 -14.79 15.03
CA LEU A 73 6.84 -15.40 14.02
C LEU A 73 7.27 -15.03 12.58
N ALA A 74 8.09 -13.99 12.44
CA ALA A 74 8.72 -13.58 11.19
C ALA A 74 10.14 -13.05 11.45
N ASP A 75 11.07 -13.29 10.54
CA ASP A 75 12.48 -12.88 10.71
C ASP A 75 12.68 -11.36 10.49
N PHE A 76 11.96 -10.78 9.53
CA PHE A 76 12.06 -9.36 9.18
C PHE A 76 10.77 -8.83 8.53
N ALA A 77 10.60 -7.51 8.60
CA ALA A 77 9.53 -6.80 7.91
C ALA A 77 9.99 -6.29 6.55
N VAL A 78 9.09 -6.22 5.57
CA VAL A 78 9.30 -5.49 4.32
C VAL A 78 8.34 -4.31 4.29
N SER A 79 8.85 -3.07 4.31
CA SER A 79 8.03 -1.86 4.19
C SER A 79 8.84 -0.69 3.66
N GLU A 80 8.18 0.20 2.92
CA GLU A 80 8.70 1.51 2.53
C GLU A 80 8.36 2.59 3.58
N ASP A 81 7.47 2.28 4.51
CA ASP A 81 7.08 3.21 5.56
C ASP A 81 8.04 3.11 6.75
N SER A 82 8.69 4.22 7.08
CA SER A 82 9.60 4.28 8.22
C SER A 82 8.87 4.24 9.56
N ASP A 83 7.56 4.48 9.59
CA ASP A 83 6.76 4.51 10.81
C ASP A 83 6.77 3.16 11.55
N ILE A 84 7.02 2.06 10.83
CA ILE A 84 7.22 0.73 11.41
C ILE A 84 8.36 0.67 12.45
N THR A 85 9.36 1.54 12.32
CA THR A 85 10.47 1.63 13.29
C THR A 85 10.01 2.15 14.65
N VAL A 86 8.98 3.01 14.69
CA VAL A 86 8.40 3.54 15.93
C VAL A 86 7.73 2.43 16.74
N PHE A 87 7.16 1.44 16.05
CA PHE A 87 6.61 0.24 16.68
C PHE A 87 7.69 -0.76 17.12
N GLY A 88 8.97 -0.46 16.90
CA GLY A 88 10.11 -1.25 17.37
C GLY A 88 10.37 -2.52 16.58
N CYS A 89 10.09 -2.53 15.27
CA CYS A 89 10.41 -3.66 14.40
C CYS A 89 11.92 -4.00 14.48
N PRO A 90 12.31 -5.26 14.80
CA PRO A 90 13.71 -5.63 14.99
C PRO A 90 14.57 -5.53 13.73
N THR A 91 14.02 -5.89 12.56
CA THR A 91 14.73 -5.85 11.28
C THR A 91 13.75 -5.47 10.19
N LEU A 92 14.11 -4.45 9.41
CA LEU A 92 13.32 -3.88 8.33
C LEU A 92 14.12 -3.90 7.03
N ALA A 93 13.61 -4.61 6.02
CA ALA A 93 14.04 -4.48 4.64
C ALA A 93 13.20 -3.38 3.96
N THR A 94 13.88 -2.39 3.39
CA THR A 94 13.26 -1.23 2.72
C THR A 94 13.90 -1.04 1.35
N LYS A 95 13.19 -0.40 0.41
CA LYS A 95 13.60 -0.23 -0.98
C LYS A 95 13.85 -1.54 -1.72
N LEU A 96 13.10 -2.58 -1.35
CA LEU A 96 13.20 -3.90 -1.98
C LEU A 96 12.81 -3.82 -3.46
N GLN A 97 13.76 -4.13 -4.32
CA GLN A 97 13.59 -4.13 -5.76
C GLN A 97 12.99 -5.46 -6.23
N PRO A 98 12.36 -5.51 -7.42
CA PRO A 98 11.83 -6.76 -7.99
C PRO A 98 12.86 -7.90 -8.12
N GLY A 99 14.16 -7.57 -8.20
CA GLY A 99 15.25 -8.53 -8.23
C GLY A 99 15.62 -9.15 -6.87
N GLY A 100 15.05 -8.64 -5.77
CA GLY A 100 15.36 -9.07 -4.40
C GLY A 100 16.41 -8.23 -3.69
N ASP A 101 17.00 -7.24 -4.36
CA ASP A 101 17.98 -6.33 -3.75
C ASP A 101 17.28 -5.28 -2.87
N CYS A 102 17.79 -5.05 -1.66
CA CYS A 102 17.33 -4.00 -0.73
C CYS A 102 18.51 -3.35 0.00
#